data_AF-A0A2P5MQH7-F1
#
_entry.id   AF-A0A2P5MQH7-F1
#
_cell.length_a   1.000
_cell.length_b   1.000
_cell.length_c   1.000
_cell.angle_alpha   90.00
_cell.angle_beta   90.00
_cell.angle_gamma   90.00
#
_symmetry.space_group_name_H-M   'P 1'
#
loop_
_entity.id
_entity.type
_entity.pdbx_description
1 polymer ?
#
loop_
_entity_poly.entity_id
_entity_poly.type
_entity_poly.pdbx_seq_one_letter_code
_entity_poly.pdbx_strand_id
1 'polypeptide(L)'
;MLIKATYKDILGRSGSSGPIKESIRGLTHNMKRYKEATLFARIFRAIEAENSHGEIDNVIQAFDFFKMSLPSGSLDFTTAWLVARDLRNKKLLMTECGHCYAAVLIILGSEKSLDRCCVCKSSLKTSHQRD
;
A
#
# COMPACT_ATOMS: atom_id res chain seq x y z
N MET A 1 -12.95 3.85 27.09
CA MET A 1 -11.90 4.07 26.05
C MET A 1 -12.53 4.93 24.96
N LEU A 2 -12.12 6.20 24.86
CA LEU A 2 -12.77 7.23 24.04
C LEU A 2 -13.02 6.77 22.59
N ILE A 3 -11.99 6.19 21.95
CA ILE A 3 -12.06 5.72 20.55
C ILE A 3 -13.22 4.72 20.31
N LYS A 4 -13.46 3.79 21.25
CA LYS A 4 -14.55 2.80 21.10
C LYS A 4 -15.94 3.46 21.18
N ALA A 5 -16.08 4.46 22.05
CA ALA A 5 -17.31 5.22 22.17
C ALA A 5 -17.55 6.05 20.90
N THR A 6 -16.57 6.87 20.50
CA THR A 6 -16.62 7.68 19.28
C THR A 6 -16.89 6.84 18.03
N TYR A 7 -16.28 5.66 17.89
CA TYR A 7 -16.55 4.77 16.76
C TYR A 7 -18.02 4.32 16.74
N LYS A 8 -18.58 3.96 17.90
CA LYS A 8 -19.98 3.56 18.02
C LYS A 8 -20.92 4.73 17.74
N ASP A 9 -20.55 5.93 18.18
CA ASP A 9 -21.35 7.15 17.98
C ASP A 9 -21.40 7.55 16.50
N ILE A 10 -20.27 7.45 15.77
CA ILE A 10 -20.19 7.81 14.35
C ILE A 10 -20.82 6.74 13.44
N LEU A 11 -20.55 5.46 13.72
CA LEU A 11 -20.87 4.36 12.79
C LEU A 11 -22.06 3.49 13.24
N GLY A 12 -22.65 3.76 14.41
CA GLY A 12 -23.79 3.04 14.95
C GLY A 12 -23.50 1.58 15.38
N ARG A 13 -22.25 1.14 15.31
CA ARG A 13 -21.83 -0.23 15.64
C ARG A 13 -20.49 -0.26 16.34
N SER A 14 -20.20 -1.34 17.07
CA SER A 14 -18.88 -1.56 17.64
C SER A 14 -17.86 -1.93 16.55
N GLY A 15 -16.63 -1.46 16.68
CA GLY A 15 -15.52 -1.88 15.82
C GLY A 15 -15.17 -3.35 16.05
N SER A 16 -14.50 -3.97 15.06
CA SER A 16 -14.03 -5.35 15.19
C SER A 16 -13.10 -5.51 16.39
N SER A 17 -13.40 -6.48 17.25
CA SER A 17 -12.54 -6.84 18.38
C SER A 17 -11.45 -7.81 17.92
N GLY A 18 -10.19 -7.42 18.11
CA GLY A 18 -9.03 -8.28 17.85
C GLY A 18 -7.96 -7.59 17.00
N PRO A 19 -6.79 -8.23 16.86
CA PRO A 19 -5.71 -7.71 16.03
C PRO A 19 -6.09 -7.72 14.55
N ILE A 20 -5.61 -6.73 13.80
CA ILE A 20 -5.71 -6.70 12.34
C ILE A 20 -4.95 -7.91 11.79
N LYS A 21 -5.67 -8.77 11.06
CA LYS A 21 -5.11 -10.00 10.47
C LYS A 21 -4.49 -9.76 9.10
N GLU A 22 -4.75 -8.62 8.46
CA GLU A 22 -4.11 -8.28 7.18
C GLU A 22 -2.59 -8.20 7.34
N SER A 23 -1.88 -9.04 6.59
CA SER A 23 -0.45 -8.89 6.35
C SER A 23 -0.21 -8.39 4.94
N ILE A 24 0.83 -7.58 4.76
CA ILE A 24 1.25 -7.12 3.43
C ILE A 24 1.65 -8.29 2.53
N ARG A 25 2.15 -9.39 3.11
CA ARG A 25 2.38 -10.65 2.38
C ARG A 25 1.09 -11.19 1.75
N GLY A 26 -0.06 -11.02 2.40
CA GLY A 26 -1.37 -11.36 1.85
C GLY A 26 -1.78 -10.52 0.63
N LEU A 27 -1.22 -9.31 0.47
CA LEU A 27 -1.56 -8.41 -0.64
C LEU A 27 -1.00 -8.89 -1.98
N THR A 28 0.14 -9.59 -1.99
CA THR A 28 0.74 -10.12 -3.22
C THR A 28 0.08 -11.41 -3.72
N HIS A 29 -0.70 -12.10 -2.88
CA HIS A 29 -1.42 -13.32 -3.29
C HIS A 29 -2.59 -13.03 -4.23
N ASN A 30 -3.15 -11.82 -4.21
CA ASN A 30 -4.24 -11.41 -5.09
C ASN A 30 -3.77 -10.29 -6.01
N MET A 31 -3.70 -10.56 -7.31
CA MET A 31 -3.21 -9.61 -8.31
C MET A 31 -4.01 -8.29 -8.36
N LYS A 32 -5.32 -8.33 -8.10
CA LYS A 32 -6.13 -7.11 -8.02
C LYS A 32 -5.70 -6.27 -6.82
N ARG A 33 -5.61 -6.87 -5.62
CA ARG A 33 -5.16 -6.19 -4.40
C ARG A 33 -3.73 -5.66 -4.54
N TYR A 34 -2.85 -6.43 -5.17
CA TYR A 34 -1.49 -6.01 -5.48
C TYR A 34 -1.46 -4.73 -6.34
N LYS A 35 -2.24 -4.69 -7.43
CA LYS A 35 -2.32 -3.51 -8.30
C LYS A 35 -2.89 -2.29 -7.57
N GLU A 36 -3.95 -2.49 -6.78
CA GLU A 36 -4.54 -1.42 -5.96
C GLU A 36 -3.53 -0.86 -4.93
N ALA A 37 -2.82 -1.75 -4.22
CA ALA A 37 -1.77 -1.36 -3.28
C ALA A 37 -0.61 -0.66 -3.98
N THR A 38 -0.22 -1.09 -5.18
CA THR A 38 0.82 -0.45 -5.99
C THR A 38 0.42 0.96 -6.43
N LEU A 39 -0.84 1.13 -6.87
CA LEU A 39 -1.38 2.45 -7.23
C LEU A 39 -1.37 3.39 -6.02
N PHE A 40 -1.95 2.95 -4.90
CA PHE A 40 -1.95 3.73 -3.66
C PHE A 40 -0.52 4.10 -3.23
N ALA A 41 0.40 3.15 -3.23
CA ALA A 41 1.78 3.37 -2.86
C ALA A 41 2.49 4.41 -3.74
N ARG A 42 2.18 4.46 -5.05
CA ARG A 42 2.73 5.47 -5.95
C ARG A 42 2.18 6.86 -5.64
N ILE A 43 0.87 6.97 -5.41
CA ILE A 43 0.22 8.24 -5.02
C ILE A 43 0.79 8.73 -3.68
N PHE A 44 0.89 7.85 -2.70
CA PHE A 44 1.44 8.17 -1.38
C PHE A 44 2.88 8.68 -1.45
N ARG A 45 3.73 8.06 -2.27
CA ARG A 45 5.11 8.54 -2.48
C ARG A 45 5.18 9.92 -3.13
N ALA A 46 4.28 10.22 -4.07
CA ALA A 46 4.21 11.55 -4.67
C ALA A 46 3.82 12.60 -3.61
N ILE A 47 2.80 12.31 -2.79
CA ILE A 47 2.37 13.19 -1.71
C ILE A 47 3.45 13.38 -0.65
N GLU A 48 4.15 12.32 -0.22
CA GLU A 48 5.25 12.44 0.74
C GLU A 48 6.43 13.27 0.20
N ALA A 49 6.65 13.26 -1.12
CA ALA A 49 7.72 14.04 -1.72
C ALA A 49 7.40 15.54 -1.76
N GLU A 50 6.12 15.90 -1.86
CA GLU A 50 5.66 17.28 -2.01
C GLU A 50 5.21 17.93 -0.69
N ASN A 51 4.68 17.13 0.25
CA ASN A 51 4.06 17.63 1.47
C ASN A 51 4.88 17.35 2.72
N SER A 52 5.20 18.43 3.45
CA SER A 52 5.78 18.40 4.80
C SER A 52 4.74 18.28 5.91
N HIS A 53 3.51 17.84 5.60
CA HIS A 53 2.43 17.68 6.58
C HIS A 53 2.71 16.50 7.53
N GLY A 54 1.83 16.32 8.52
CA GLY A 54 1.92 15.22 9.46
C GLY A 54 1.84 13.85 8.78
N GLU A 55 2.49 12.86 9.38
CA GLU A 55 2.55 11.49 8.87
C GLU A 55 1.18 10.89 8.51
N ILE A 56 0.13 11.23 9.27
CA ILE A 56 -1.23 10.72 9.07
C ILE A 56 -1.96 11.50 7.96
N ASP A 57 -1.73 12.80 7.83
CA ASP A 57 -2.38 13.65 6.83
C ASP A 57 -1.98 13.22 5.42
N ASN A 58 -0.69 12.90 5.22
CA ASN A 58 -0.18 12.37 3.95
C ASN A 58 -0.87 11.04 3.58
N VAL A 59 -1.21 10.20 4.56
CA VAL A 59 -1.91 8.92 4.33
C VAL A 59 -3.38 9.15 3.98
N ILE A 60 -4.06 10.06 4.70
CA ILE A 60 -5.46 10.42 4.42
C ILE A 60 -5.57 11.00 3.01
N GLN A 61 -4.74 11.98 2.69
CA GLN A 61 -4.76 12.62 1.37
C GLN A 61 -4.46 11.61 0.25
N ALA A 62 -3.47 10.74 0.43
CA ALA A 62 -3.16 9.69 -0.55
C ALA A 62 -4.31 8.71 -0.75
N PHE A 63 -5.03 8.37 0.32
CA PHE A 63 -6.17 7.48 0.24
C PHE A 63 -7.36 8.14 -0.47
N ASP A 64 -7.61 9.42 -0.21
CA ASP A 64 -8.64 10.19 -0.91
C ASP A 64 -8.35 10.24 -2.42
N PHE A 65 -7.12 10.57 -2.82
CA PHE A 65 -6.71 10.53 -4.24
C PHE A 65 -6.81 9.13 -4.85
N PHE A 66 -6.48 8.09 -4.10
CA PHE A 66 -6.67 6.71 -4.54
C PHE A 66 -8.16 6.40 -4.81
N LYS A 67 -9.07 6.79 -3.90
CA LYS A 67 -10.51 6.58 -4.08
C LYS A 67 -11.10 7.42 -5.20
N MET A 68 -10.59 8.62 -5.46
CA MET A 68 -10.97 9.41 -6.63
C MET A 68 -10.50 8.75 -7.93
N SER A 69 -9.27 8.22 -7.94
CA SER A 69 -8.66 7.58 -9.12
C SER A 69 -9.26 6.21 -9.43
N LEU A 70 -9.63 5.45 -8.41
CA LEU A 70 -10.23 4.12 -8.53
C LEU A 70 -11.39 3.95 -7.53
N PRO A 71 -12.58 4.50 -7.83
CA PRO A 71 -13.73 4.47 -6.91
C PRO A 71 -14.21 3.06 -6.56
N SER A 72 -14.07 2.11 -7.50
CA SER A 72 -14.42 0.70 -7.31
C SER A 72 -13.31 -0.13 -6.63
N GLY A 73 -12.23 0.51 -6.21
CA GLY A 73 -11.07 -0.11 -5.57
C GLY A 73 -11.42 -0.71 -4.22
N SER A 74 -11.03 -1.96 -4.00
CA SER A 74 -11.34 -2.71 -2.77
C SER A 74 -10.39 -2.43 -1.60
N LEU A 75 -9.25 -1.77 -1.85
CA LEU A 75 -8.33 -1.33 -0.81
C LEU A 75 -9.05 -0.40 0.19
N ASP A 76 -9.04 -0.78 1.46
CA ASP A 76 -9.57 0.03 2.56
C ASP A 76 -8.48 0.87 3.22
N PHE A 77 -8.89 1.81 4.07
CA PHE A 77 -7.98 2.74 4.72
C PHE A 77 -6.98 2.03 5.65
N THR A 78 -7.41 0.97 6.34
CA THR A 78 -6.54 0.16 7.20
C THR A 78 -5.39 -0.44 6.42
N THR A 79 -5.69 -1.04 5.27
CA THR A 79 -4.70 -1.66 4.39
C THR A 79 -3.80 -0.61 3.74
N ALA A 80 -4.37 0.53 3.31
CA ALA A 80 -3.60 1.66 2.79
C ALA A 80 -2.59 2.18 3.82
N TRP A 81 -3.02 2.36 5.08
CA TRP A 81 -2.13 2.75 6.18
C TRP A 81 -1.02 1.72 6.41
N LEU A 82 -1.31 0.42 6.36
CA LEU A 82 -0.29 -0.63 6.45
C LEU A 82 0.76 -0.49 5.34
N VAL A 83 0.32 -0.28 4.09
CA VAL A 83 1.21 -0.06 2.93
C VAL A 83 2.08 1.18 3.14
N ALA A 84 1.51 2.31 3.57
CA ALA A 84 2.25 3.53 3.85
C ALA A 84 3.31 3.33 4.96
N ARG A 85 2.91 2.73 6.08
CA ARG A 85 3.80 2.41 7.20
C ARG A 85 4.97 1.52 6.76
N ASP A 86 4.70 0.49 5.96
CA ASP A 86 5.73 -0.45 5.54
C ASP A 86 6.63 0.12 4.43
N LEU A 87 6.16 1.09 3.64
CA LEU A 87 7.01 1.90 2.76
C LEU A 87 7.98 2.79 3.55
N ARG A 88 7.52 3.44 4.62
CA ARG A 88 8.37 4.25 5.51
C ARG A 88 9.41 3.40 6.23
N ASN A 89 8.97 2.24 6.74
CA ASN A 89 9.83 1.28 7.43
C ASN A 89 10.73 0.46 6.50
N LYS A 90 10.79 0.80 5.20
CA LYS A 90 11.61 0.09 4.20
C LYS A 90 11.37 -1.42 4.17
N LYS A 91 10.13 -1.84 4.44
CA LYS A 91 9.65 -3.23 4.22
C LYS A 91 9.03 -3.38 2.83
N LEU A 92 8.60 -2.27 2.25
CA LEU A 92 8.16 -2.15 0.87
C LEU A 92 9.09 -1.23 0.10
N LEU A 93 9.37 -1.58 -1.15
CA LEU A 93 10.12 -0.78 -2.09
C LEU A 93 9.28 -0.53 -3.34
N MET A 94 9.21 0.73 -3.76
CA MET A 94 8.64 1.09 -5.07
C MET A 94 9.76 1.14 -6.10
N THR A 95 9.58 0.45 -7.21
CA THR A 95 10.46 0.50 -8.38
C THR A 95 9.63 0.52 -9.66
N GLU A 96 10.28 0.48 -10.81
CA GLU A 96 9.64 0.47 -12.12
C GLU A 96 10.14 -0.72 -12.94
N CYS A 97 9.28 -1.25 -13.80
CA CYS A 97 9.68 -2.30 -14.73
C CYS A 97 10.60 -1.71 -15.81
N GLY A 98 11.81 -2.24 -15.96
CA GLY A 98 12.75 -1.77 -17.00
C GLY A 98 12.32 -2.00 -18.46
N HIS A 99 11.19 -2.67 -18.71
CA HIS A 99 10.65 -2.89 -20.06
C HIS A 99 9.44 -2.01 -20.38
N CYS A 100 8.48 -1.88 -19.47
CA CYS A 100 7.24 -1.12 -19.71
C CYS A 100 7.06 0.08 -18.78
N TYR A 101 8.02 0.35 -17.90
CA TYR A 101 8.03 1.44 -16.92
C TYR A 101 6.85 1.45 -15.94
N ALA A 102 6.04 0.39 -15.91
CA ALA A 102 4.98 0.24 -14.94
C ALA A 102 5.58 0.22 -13.52
N ALA A 103 4.92 0.91 -12.59
CA ALA A 103 5.26 0.86 -11.17
C ALA A 103 5.16 -0.58 -10.65
N VAL A 104 6.13 -0.96 -9.82
CA VAL A 104 6.25 -2.28 -9.20
C VAL A 104 6.51 -2.09 -7.73
N LEU A 105 5.62 -2.66 -6.92
CA LEU A 105 5.79 -2.73 -5.47
C LEU A 105 6.48 -4.06 -5.11
N ILE A 106 7.65 -3.98 -4.46
CA ILE A 106 8.45 -5.11 -3.99
C ILE A 106 8.31 -5.24 -2.47
N ILE A 107 8.05 -6.46 -1.99
CA ILE A 107 8.12 -6.78 -0.56
C ILE A 107 9.55 -7.21 -0.23
N LEU A 108 10.24 -6.43 0.59
CA LEU A 108 11.61 -6.72 1.02
C LEU A 108 11.62 -7.85 2.06
N GLY A 109 12.60 -8.75 1.98
CA GLY A 109 12.72 -9.91 2.87
C GLY A 109 11.67 -11.01 2.64
N SER A 110 11.04 -11.03 1.46
CA SER A 110 10.14 -12.09 1.03
C SER A 110 10.76 -12.85 -0.14
N GLU A 111 10.97 -14.17 0.02
CA GLU A 111 11.43 -15.05 -1.07
C GLU A 111 10.44 -15.12 -2.24
N LYS A 112 9.18 -14.74 -2.01
CA LYS A 112 8.12 -14.67 -3.02
C LYS A 112 7.93 -13.27 -3.60
N SER A 113 8.99 -12.45 -3.66
CA SER A 113 8.91 -11.18 -4.38
C SER A 113 8.56 -11.44 -5.85
N LEU A 114 7.86 -10.51 -6.50
CA LEU A 114 7.49 -10.68 -7.90
C LEU A 114 8.73 -10.74 -8.79
N ASP A 115 8.94 -11.88 -9.46
CA ASP A 115 10.02 -12.05 -10.44
C ASP A 115 9.67 -11.46 -11.81
N ARG A 116 8.39 -11.15 -12.04
CA ARG A 116 7.87 -10.65 -13.32
C ARG A 116 6.94 -9.47 -13.13
N CYS A 117 6.97 -8.54 -14.07
CA CYS A 117 6.06 -7.40 -14.11
C CYS A 117 4.61 -7.87 -14.21
N CYS A 118 3.71 -7.33 -13.37
CA CYS A 118 2.30 -7.70 -13.41
C CYS A 118 1.59 -7.23 -14.70
N VAL A 119 2.16 -6.25 -15.41
CA VAL A 119 1.65 -5.66 -16.66
C VAL A 119 2.21 -6.41 -17.88
N CYS A 120 3.51 -6.26 -18.18
CA CYS A 120 4.09 -6.81 -19.41
C CYS A 120 4.68 -8.23 -19.29
N LYS A 121 4.67 -8.81 -18.08
CA LYS A 121 5.21 -10.15 -17.78
C LYS A 121 6.72 -10.34 -17.99
N SER A 122 7.45 -9.30 -18.40
CA SER A 122 8.91 -9.31 -18.47
C SER A 122 9.54 -9.52 -17.09
N SER A 123 10.71 -10.16 -17.06
CA SER A 123 11.47 -10.39 -15.83
C SER A 123 11.86 -9.07 -15.18
N LEU A 124 11.69 -8.99 -13.86
CA LEU A 124 12.13 -7.86 -13.05
C LEU A 124 13.59 -8.11 -12.68
N LYS A 125 14.51 -7.30 -13.20
CA LYS A 125 15.91 -7.31 -12.75
C LYS A 125 15.94 -6.71 -11.35
N THR A 126 15.74 -7.51 -10.32
CA THR A 126 16.00 -7.10 -8.94
C THR A 126 17.50 -7.01 -8.78
N SER A 127 18.05 -5.79 -8.88
CA SER A 127 19.42 -5.51 -8.45
C SER A 127 19.47 -5.67 -6.93
N HIS A 128 19.63 -6.90 -6.46
CA HIS A 128 20.12 -7.17 -5.12
C HIS A 128 21.58 -6.72 -5.06
N GLN A 129 21.78 -5.42 -4.81
CA GLN A 129 23.07 -4.91 -4.37
C GLN A 129 23.27 -5.41 -2.94
N ARG A 130 23.95 -6.56 -2.83
CA ARG A 130 24.67 -6.98 -1.64
C ARG A 130 25.99 -6.21 -1.69
N ASP A 131 26.09 -5.20 -0.85
CA ASP A 131 27.38 -4.74 -0.32
C ASP A 131 27.44 -5.18 1.15
#